data_AF-A0A3D2IIH2-F1
#
_entry.id   AF-A0A3D2IIH2-F1
#
_cell.length_a   1.000
_cell.length_b   1.000
_cell.length_c   1.000
_cell.angle_alpha   90.00
_cell.angle_beta   90.00
_cell.angle_gamma   90.00
#
_symmetry.space_group_name_H-M   'P 1'
#
loop_
_entity.id
_entity.type
_entity.pdbx_description
1 polymer ?
#
loop_
_entity_poly.entity_id
_entity_poly.type
_entity_poly.pdbx_seq_one_letter_code
_entity_poly.pdbx_strand_id
1 'polypeptide(L)'
;MNISKFIEELKRRNVFKVATAYAIAGWLIIQVVSTVSPQLEFPDWVAPFFTVLVLVGFPLSLIFAWAFELTPEGLKKSQEVDIT
;
A
#
# COMPACT_ATOMS: atom_id res chain seq x y z
N MET A 1 -20.56 -16.08 1.18
CA MET A 1 -19.53 -15.02 1.28
C MET A 1 -20.00 -13.83 0.45
N ASN A 2 -20.61 -12.82 1.07
CA ASN A 2 -21.11 -11.66 0.34
C ASN A 2 -19.94 -10.72 0.04
N ILE A 3 -19.40 -10.80 -1.18
CA ILE A 3 -18.32 -9.93 -1.69
C ILE A 3 -18.66 -8.45 -1.47
N SER A 4 -19.95 -8.09 -1.54
CA SER A 4 -20.46 -6.75 -1.27
C SER A 4 -20.15 -6.26 0.15
N LYS A 5 -20.25 -7.11 1.18
CA LYS A 5 -19.87 -6.75 2.56
C LYS A 5 -18.36 -6.56 2.71
N PHE A 6 -17.57 -7.41 2.06
CA PHE A 6 -16.11 -7.32 2.07
C PHE A 6 -15.62 -6.04 1.37
N ILE A 7 -16.23 -5.68 0.23
CA ILE A 7 -15.96 -4.41 -0.48
C ILE A 7 -16.43 -3.19 0.35
N GLU A 8 -17.55 -3.27 1.05
CA GLU A 8 -18.00 -2.24 2.00
C GLU A 8 -17.00 -2.04 3.15
N GLU A 9 -16.44 -3.12 3.69
CA GLU A 9 -15.41 -3.07 4.73
C GLU A 9 -14.10 -2.47 4.20
N LEU A 10 -13.67 -2.83 2.99
CA LEU A 10 -12.49 -2.23 2.34
C LEU A 10 -12.68 -0.73 2.05
N LYS A 11 -13.90 -0.34 1.68
CA LYS A 11 -14.27 1.07 1.44
C LYS A 11 -14.34 1.87 2.75
N ARG A 12 -14.88 1.28 3.82
CA ARG A 12 -14.96 1.92 5.15
C ARG A 12 -13.58 2.10 5.80
N ARG A 13 -12.63 1.20 5.51
CA ARG A 13 -11.26 1.20 6.05
C ARG A 13 -10.25 2.01 5.22
N ASN A 14 -10.68 2.79 4.22
CA ASN A 14 -9.79 3.54 3.33
C ASN A 14 -8.72 2.70 2.61
N VAL A 15 -8.89 1.38 2.47
CA VAL A 15 -7.90 0.51 1.80
C VAL A 15 -7.70 0.92 0.35
N PHE A 16 -8.76 1.42 -0.31
CA PHE A 16 -8.68 2.01 -1.64
C PHE A 16 -7.70 3.18 -1.73
N LYS A 17 -7.61 4.02 -0.69
CA LYS A 17 -6.67 5.15 -0.67
C LYS A 17 -5.22 4.66 -0.67
N VAL A 18 -4.92 3.64 0.13
CA VAL A 18 -3.58 3.03 0.19
C VAL A 18 -3.27 2.30 -1.11
N ALA A 19 -4.22 1.53 -1.65
CA ALA A 19 -4.06 0.83 -2.92
C ALA A 19 -3.74 1.80 -4.07
N THR A 20 -4.48 2.91 -4.17
CA THR A 20 -4.24 3.94 -5.19
C THR A 20 -2.92 4.66 -4.97
N ALA A 21 -2.58 5.05 -3.74
CA ALA A 21 -1.30 5.69 -3.43
C ALA A 21 -0.12 4.77 -3.76
N TYR A 22 -0.24 3.48 -3.42
CA TYR A 22 0.77 2.49 -3.76
C TYR A 22 0.87 2.28 -5.27
N ALA A 23 -0.25 2.16 -5.98
CA ALA A 23 -0.26 2.00 -7.43
C ALA A 23 0.47 3.15 -8.12
N ILE A 24 0.21 4.39 -7.69
CA ILE A 24 0.90 5.58 -8.21
C ILE A 24 2.40 5.53 -7.88
N ALA A 25 2.76 5.29 -6.62
CA ALA A 25 4.16 5.26 -6.21
C ALA A 25 4.95 4.12 -6.88
N GLY A 26 4.40 2.92 -6.91
CA GLY A 26 4.97 1.74 -7.57
C GLY A 26 5.12 1.95 -9.07
N TRP A 27 4.11 2.55 -9.72
CA TRP A 27 4.19 2.91 -11.13
C TRP A 27 5.31 3.92 -11.41
N LEU A 28 5.45 4.96 -10.57
CA LEU A 28 6.53 5.94 -10.70
C LEU A 28 7.91 5.30 -10.53
N ILE A 29 8.08 4.39 -9.58
CA ILE A 29 9.34 3.64 -9.40
C ILE A 29 9.66 2.85 -10.66
N ILE A 30 8.69 2.09 -11.19
CA ILE A 30 8.88 1.30 -12.40
C ILE A 30 9.25 2.21 -13.58
N GLN A 31 8.55 3.34 -13.73
CA GLN A 31 8.85 4.31 -14.79
C GLN A 31 10.26 4.87 -14.69
N VAL A 32 10.67 5.32 -13.50
CA VAL A 32 12.01 5.87 -13.28
C VAL A 32 13.06 4.80 -13.58
N VAL A 33 12.94 3.60 -13.02
CA VAL A 33 13.91 2.51 -13.24
C VAL A 33 13.97 2.13 -14.73
N SER A 34 12.83 1.97 -15.39
CA SER A 34 12.77 1.64 -16.82
C SER A 34 13.38 2.73 -17.69
N THR A 35 13.31 3.99 -17.25
CA THR A 35 13.88 5.14 -17.95
C THR A 35 15.36 5.31 -17.67
N VAL A 36 15.87 5.02 -16.47
CA VAL A 36 17.30 5.21 -16.16
C VAL A 36 18.15 3.97 -16.47
N SER A 37 17.55 2.78 -16.48
CA SER A 37 18.26 1.53 -16.73
C SER A 37 19.00 1.49 -18.07
N PRO A 38 18.39 1.83 -19.23
CA PRO A 38 19.12 1.87 -20.48
C PRO A 38 20.17 2.98 -20.53
N GLN A 39 19.90 4.13 -19.90
CA GLN A 39 20.77 5.31 -19.89
C GLN A 39 22.06 5.08 -19.12
N LEU A 40 22.02 4.21 -18.11
CA LEU A 40 23.16 3.83 -17.29
C LEU A 40 23.80 2.51 -17.73
N GLU A 41 23.36 1.94 -18.87
CA GLU A 41 23.80 0.64 -19.38
C GLU A 41 23.66 -0.48 -18.33
N PHE A 42 22.62 -0.41 -17.50
CA PHE A 42 22.36 -1.44 -16.51
C PHE A 42 21.93 -2.76 -17.19
N PRO A 43 22.23 -3.91 -16.57
CA PRO A 43 21.79 -5.20 -17.08
C PRO A 43 20.27 -5.30 -17.25
N ASP A 44 19.83 -6.06 -18.25
CA ASP A 44 18.40 -6.23 -18.61
C ASP A 44 17.53 -6.79 -17.48
N TRP A 45 18.13 -7.41 -16.46
CA TRP A 45 17.42 -7.97 -15.30
C TRP A 45 17.02 -6.91 -14.26
N VAL A 46 17.62 -5.71 -14.29
CA VAL A 46 17.40 -4.67 -13.27
C VAL A 46 15.96 -4.14 -13.29
N ALA A 47 15.47 -3.67 -14.43
CA ALA A 47 14.10 -3.16 -14.52
C ALA A 47 13.01 -4.22 -14.21
N PRO A 48 13.10 -5.47 -14.71
CA PRO A 48 12.22 -6.57 -14.30
C PRO A 48 12.29 -6.87 -12.80
N PHE A 49 13.48 -6.84 -12.19
CA PHE A 49 13.64 -7.08 -10.75
C PHE A 49 12.84 -6.08 -9.92
N PHE A 50 12.97 -4.78 -10.19
CA PHE A 50 12.19 -3.76 -9.49
C PHE A 50 10.69 -3.88 -9.76
N THR A 51 10.30 -4.26 -10.97
CA THR A 51 8.90 -4.52 -11.31
C THR A 51 8.32 -5.64 -10.45
N VAL A 52 9.03 -6.78 -10.35
CA VAL A 52 8.62 -7.90 -9.49
C VAL A 52 8.57 -7.48 -8.02
N LEU A 53 9.54 -6.70 -7.57
CA LEU A 53 9.58 -6.20 -6.18
C LEU A 53 8.36 -5.32 -5.85
N VAL A 54 7.97 -4.42 -6.75
CA VAL A 54 6.75 -3.61 -6.60
C VAL A 54 5.49 -4.49 -6.62
N LEU A 55 5.44 -5.49 -7.50
CA LEU A 55 4.30 -6.41 -7.59
C LEU A 55 4.15 -7.27 -6.33
N VAL A 56 5.24 -7.70 -5.71
CA VAL A 56 5.24 -8.46 -4.44
C VAL A 56 4.98 -7.53 -3.25
N GLY A 57 5.46 -6.28 -3.31
CA GLY A 57 5.21 -5.29 -2.27
C GLY A 57 3.75 -4.81 -2.21
N PHE A 58 3.01 -4.90 -3.32
CA PHE A 58 1.59 -4.53 -3.38
C PHE A 58 0.67 -5.38 -2.49
N PRO A 59 0.65 -6.72 -2.56
CA PRO A 59 -0.18 -7.53 -1.66
C PRO A 59 0.24 -7.34 -0.20
N LEU A 60 1.54 -7.16 0.08
CA LEU A 60 2.01 -6.82 1.42
C LEU A 60 1.42 -5.50 1.90
N SER A 61 1.46 -4.44 1.08
CA SER A 61 0.90 -3.14 1.46
C SER A 61 -0.62 -3.17 1.68
N LEU A 62 -1.34 -3.99 0.91
CA LEU A 62 -2.77 -4.23 1.13
C LEU A 62 -3.04 -4.99 2.44
N ILE A 63 -2.24 -6.02 2.75
CA ILE A 63 -2.34 -6.75 4.02
C ILE A 63 -2.05 -5.81 5.19
N PHE A 64 -1.01 -4.99 5.11
CA PHE A 64 -0.69 -3.98 6.12
C PHE A 64 -1.82 -2.95 6.27
N ALA A 65 -2.38 -2.43 5.17
CA ALA A 65 -3.50 -1.48 5.22
C ALA A 65 -4.78 -2.08 5.80
N TRP A 66 -4.97 -3.39 5.64
CA TRP A 66 -6.11 -4.11 6.19
C TRP A 66 -5.92 -4.48 7.67
N ALA A 67 -4.71 -4.93 8.04
CA ALA A 67 -4.35 -5.38 9.38
C ALA A 67 -4.09 -4.21 10.35
N PHE A 68 -3.36 -3.19 9.89
CA PHE A 68 -3.24 -1.91 10.56
C PHE A 68 -4.32 -1.00 10.01
N GLU A 69 -5.58 -1.20 10.39
CA GLU A 69 -6.56 -0.12 10.33
C GLU A 69 -5.83 1.14 10.82
N LEU A 70 -5.45 2.02 9.89
CA LEU A 70 -4.76 3.25 10.18
C LEU A 70 -5.82 4.05 10.92
N THR A 71 -5.83 3.82 12.24
CA THR A 71 -6.80 4.27 13.21
C THR A 71 -7.17 5.68 12.82
N PRO A 72 -8.43 5.96 12.41
CA PRO A 72 -8.90 7.34 12.31
C PRO A 72 -8.76 8.08 13.65
N GLU A 73 -8.51 7.32 14.71
CA GLU A 73 -8.48 7.72 16.09
C GLU A 73 -7.08 8.01 16.63
N GLY A 74 -6.00 7.70 15.88
CA GLY A 74 -4.68 7.55 16.48
C GLY A 74 -4.71 6.58 17.67
N LEU A 75 -3.64 6.52 18.46
CA LEU A 75 -3.77 6.01 19.82
C LEU A 75 -4.79 6.91 20.56
N LYS A 76 -6.07 6.55 20.59
CA LYS A 76 -6.96 7.03 21.65
C LYS A 76 -6.42 6.42 22.94
N LYS A 77 -5.56 7.17 23.63
CA LYS A 77 -5.45 7.02 25.08
C LYS A 77 -6.89 7.02 25.58
N SER A 78 -7.28 5.97 26.29
CA SER A 78 -8.49 5.97 27.09
C SER A 78 -8.42 7.22 27.97
N GLN A 79 -9.09 8.31 27.57
CA GLN A 79 -9.39 9.40 28.49
C GLN A 79 -10.60 8.96 29.30
N GLU A 80 -10.51 9.27 30.59
CA GLU A 80 -11.56 9.22 31.61
C GLU A 80 -12.05 7.82 32.00
N VAL A 81 -11.34 7.24 32.96
CA VAL A 81 -12.06 6.85 34.18
C VAL A 81 -11.92 8.04 35.12
N ASP A 82 -12.92 8.92 35.08
CA ASP A 82 -13.18 9.87 36.16
C ASP A 82 -13.44 9.03 37.42
N ILE A 83 -12.46 8.97 38.30
CA ILE A 83 -12.63 8.40 39.63
C ILE A 83 -13.07 9.57 40.49
N THR A 84 -14.35 9.50 40.85
CA THR A 84 -15.12 10.31 41.80
C THR A 84 -14.30 10.95 42.92
#